data_AF-A0A3D3F5E1-F1
#
_entry.id   AF-A0A3D3F5E1-F1
#
_cell.length_a   1.000
_cell.length_b   1.000
_cell.length_c   1.000
_cell.angle_alpha   90.00
_cell.angle_beta   90.00
_cell.angle_gamma   90.00
#
_symmetry.space_group_name_H-M   'P 1'
#
loop_
_entity.id
_entity.type
_entity.pdbx_description
1 polymer ?
#
loop_
_entity_poly.entity_id
_entity_poly.type
_entity_poly.pdbx_seq_one_letter_code
_entity_poly.pdbx_strand_id
1 'polypeptide(L)'
;RENEGDLIIAAEHITPEKVNFLETHARGLICAPITQERAEELDLPMMVTNNTSVHATPFTVSVDLLTHGCTTGISAYDRAQTILALTRHDTAPEDFGRPGHVFPLRAMNKGVLRRAGHTEATVDFARL
;
A
#
# COMPACT_ATOMS: atom_id res chain seq x y z
N ARG A 1 -0.03 -10.79 -18.16
CA ARG A 1 -1.05 -10.21 -17.25
C ARG A 1 -1.50 -11.33 -16.33
N GLU A 2 -1.94 -11.00 -15.12
CA GLU A 2 -2.17 -11.98 -14.05
C GLU A 2 -3.43 -12.83 -14.28
N ASN A 3 -4.43 -12.33 -15.02
CA ASN A 3 -5.74 -12.99 -15.15
C ASN A 3 -6.39 -13.25 -13.77
N GLU A 4 -6.22 -12.27 -12.88
CA GLU A 4 -6.70 -12.25 -11.50
C GLU A 4 -7.66 -11.06 -11.31
N GLY A 5 -8.37 -11.05 -10.17
CA GLY A 5 -9.21 -9.92 -9.77
C GLY A 5 -8.84 -9.44 -8.37
N ASP A 6 -8.53 -8.15 -8.25
CA ASP A 6 -8.20 -7.50 -6.98
C ASP A 6 -9.43 -6.76 -6.41
N LEU A 7 -9.64 -6.88 -5.10
CA LEU A 7 -10.54 -5.98 -4.38
C LEU A 7 -9.80 -4.70 -4.01
N ILE A 8 -10.31 -3.56 -4.48
CA ILE A 8 -9.72 -2.24 -4.24
C ILE A 8 -10.65 -1.39 -3.37
N ILE A 9 -10.07 -0.61 -2.47
CA ILE A 9 -10.77 0.33 -1.58
C ILE A 9 -9.93 1.59 -1.52
N ALA A 10 -10.56 2.78 -1.58
CA ALA A 10 -9.87 4.04 -1.32
C ALA A 10 -9.30 4.03 0.11
N ALA A 11 -7.99 4.23 0.24
CA ALA A 11 -7.27 4.08 1.50
C ALA A 11 -7.78 5.03 2.59
N GLU A 12 -8.25 6.24 2.24
CA GLU A 12 -8.82 7.20 3.19
C GLU A 12 -10.13 6.72 3.86
N HIS A 13 -10.79 5.71 3.27
CA HIS A 13 -12.02 5.13 3.78
C HIS A 13 -11.82 3.74 4.38
N ILE A 14 -10.57 3.27 4.54
CA ILE A 14 -10.31 1.96 5.13
C ILE A 14 -10.73 1.95 6.61
N THR A 15 -11.26 0.82 7.07
CA THR A 15 -11.59 0.57 8.48
C THR A 15 -11.10 -0.81 8.88
N PRO A 16 -10.98 -1.12 10.18
CA PRO A 16 -10.60 -2.47 10.62
C PRO A 16 -11.52 -3.56 10.06
N GLU A 17 -12.82 -3.29 9.96
CA GLU A 17 -13.80 -4.23 9.39
C GLU A 17 -13.55 -4.47 7.90
N LYS A 18 -13.19 -3.42 7.15
CA LYS A 18 -12.83 -3.54 5.73
C LYS A 18 -11.51 -4.28 5.54
N VAL A 19 -10.51 -4.06 6.40
CA VAL A 19 -9.26 -4.85 6.40
C VAL A 19 -9.59 -6.32 6.66
N ASN A 20 -10.36 -6.63 7.70
CA ASN A 20 -10.75 -7.99 8.00
C ASN A 20 -11.57 -8.64 6.87
N PHE A 21 -12.39 -7.85 6.16
CA PHE A 21 -13.11 -8.31 4.98
C PHE A 21 -12.15 -8.69 3.83
N LEU A 22 -11.18 -7.84 3.50
CA LEU A 22 -10.12 -8.16 2.54
C LEU A 22 -9.37 -9.44 2.99
N GLU A 23 -9.05 -9.50 4.28
CA GLU A 23 -8.54 -10.64 5.05
C GLU A 23 -9.17 -11.97 4.70
N THR A 24 -10.49 -11.94 4.84
CA THR A 24 -11.34 -13.12 4.83
C THR A 24 -11.75 -13.52 3.42
N HIS A 25 -11.90 -12.55 2.51
CA HIS A 25 -12.55 -12.77 1.21
C HIS A 25 -11.63 -12.54 0.01
N ALA A 26 -10.80 -11.50 0.00
CA ALA A 26 -9.81 -11.31 -1.06
C ALA A 26 -8.69 -12.33 -0.94
N ARG A 27 -8.30 -12.64 0.32
CA ARG A 27 -7.15 -13.48 0.66
C ARG A 27 -5.83 -12.90 0.10
N GLY A 28 -4.72 -13.56 0.41
CA GLY A 28 -3.42 -13.13 -0.07
C GLY A 28 -2.88 -11.90 0.67
N LEU A 29 -2.15 -11.07 -0.07
CA LEU A 29 -1.37 -9.96 0.49
C LEU A 29 -2.09 -8.63 0.32
N ILE A 30 -2.40 -7.95 1.43
CA ILE A 30 -2.92 -6.58 1.38
C ILE A 30 -1.79 -5.63 1.02
N CYS A 31 -1.96 -4.95 -0.11
CA CYS A 31 -1.02 -3.95 -0.61
C CYS A 31 -1.64 -2.55 -0.57
N ALA A 32 -0.80 -1.52 -0.53
CA ALA A 32 -1.23 -0.13 -0.55
C ALA A 32 -0.58 0.62 -1.73
N PRO A 33 -1.20 0.64 -2.92
CA PRO A 33 -0.72 1.43 -4.04
C PRO A 33 -0.64 2.92 -3.69
N ILE A 34 0.52 3.51 -3.88
CA ILE A 34 0.81 4.94 -3.64
C ILE A 34 1.48 5.56 -4.86
N THR A 35 1.41 6.88 -4.97
CA THR A 35 2.11 7.60 -6.03
C THR A 35 3.62 7.62 -5.78
N GLN A 36 4.39 7.95 -6.82
CA GLN A 36 5.82 8.13 -6.69
C GLN A 36 6.16 9.26 -5.71
N GLU A 37 5.44 10.38 -5.80
CA GLU A 37 5.63 11.54 -4.93
C GLU A 37 5.40 11.16 -3.46
N ARG A 38 4.33 10.39 -3.18
CA ARG A 38 4.04 9.97 -1.82
C ARG A 38 5.08 9.00 -1.26
N ALA A 39 5.63 8.13 -2.11
CA ALA A 39 6.73 7.24 -1.72
C ALA A 39 8.01 8.03 -1.39
N GLU A 40 8.27 9.13 -2.11
CA GLU A 40 9.41 10.03 -1.85
C GLU A 40 9.20 10.85 -0.57
N GLU A 41 8.00 11.40 -0.35
CA GLU A 41 7.63 12.14 0.87
C GLU A 41 7.80 11.30 2.15
N LEU A 42 7.46 10.02 2.08
CA LEU A 42 7.48 9.10 3.23
C LEU A 42 8.78 8.29 3.35
N ASP A 43 9.80 8.59 2.54
CA ASP A 43 11.06 7.83 2.46
C ASP A 43 10.83 6.30 2.39
N LEU A 44 10.11 5.88 1.36
CA LEU A 44 9.77 4.49 1.08
C LEU A 44 10.57 3.97 -0.13
N PRO A 45 11.85 3.57 0.06
CA PRO A 45 12.66 3.05 -1.03
C PRO A 45 12.10 1.72 -1.54
N MET A 46 12.48 1.36 -2.77
CA MET A 46 12.14 0.06 -3.36
C MET A 46 12.70 -1.08 -2.51
N MET A 47 11.93 -2.16 -2.36
CA MET A 47 12.30 -3.31 -1.52
C MET A 47 13.61 -3.97 -1.96
N VAL A 48 13.88 -3.98 -3.27
CA VAL A 48 15.09 -4.55 -3.87
C VAL A 48 15.62 -3.65 -4.98
N THR A 49 16.93 -3.67 -5.18
CA THR A 49 17.60 -2.90 -6.25
C THR A 49 17.47 -3.58 -7.62
N ASN A 50 17.41 -4.91 -7.67
CA ASN A 50 17.20 -5.69 -8.89
C ASN A 50 15.93 -6.55 -8.76
N ASN A 51 14.82 -6.06 -9.32
CA ASN A 51 13.52 -6.74 -9.24
C ASN A 51 13.41 -7.83 -10.32
N THR A 52 13.54 -9.09 -9.90
CA THR A 52 13.46 -10.28 -10.78
C THR A 52 12.06 -10.91 -10.81
N SER A 53 11.05 -10.30 -10.17
CA SER A 53 9.69 -10.83 -10.17
C SER A 53 9.08 -10.81 -11.58
N VAL A 54 8.25 -11.80 -11.89
CA VAL A 54 7.66 -12.02 -13.24
C VAL A 54 6.92 -10.79 -13.76
N HIS A 55 6.30 -10.01 -12.88
CA HIS A 55 5.54 -8.80 -13.24
C HIS A 55 6.17 -7.50 -12.75
N ALA A 56 7.41 -7.59 -12.24
CA ALA A 56 8.17 -6.48 -11.67
C ALA A 56 7.33 -5.63 -10.71
N THR A 57 6.56 -6.29 -9.84
CA THR A 57 5.64 -5.60 -8.91
C THR A 57 6.44 -4.64 -8.04
N PRO A 58 6.08 -3.34 -7.98
CA PRO A 58 6.96 -2.29 -7.47
C PRO A 58 6.84 -2.12 -5.96
N PHE A 59 7.18 -3.18 -5.20
CA PHE A 59 7.18 -3.12 -3.73
C PHE A 59 8.19 -2.11 -3.21
N THR A 60 7.76 -1.27 -2.27
CA THR A 60 8.66 -0.55 -1.36
C THR A 60 9.01 -1.42 -0.17
N VAL A 61 9.86 -0.93 0.74
CA VAL A 61 9.95 -1.51 2.09
C VAL A 61 8.56 -1.58 2.71
N SER A 62 8.26 -2.68 3.42
CA SER A 62 7.00 -2.79 4.16
C SER A 62 7.04 -1.90 5.40
N VAL A 63 5.86 -1.48 5.87
CA VAL A 63 5.72 -0.53 6.96
C VAL A 63 4.64 -0.92 7.96
N ASP A 64 4.82 -0.48 9.20
CA ASP A 64 3.80 -0.41 10.24
C ASP A 64 3.80 0.99 10.84
N LEU A 65 2.63 1.53 11.16
CA LEU A 65 2.54 2.77 11.91
C LEU A 65 2.93 2.52 13.37
N LEU A 66 3.83 3.35 13.92
CA LEU A 66 4.33 3.23 15.30
C LEU A 66 3.47 3.99 16.33
N THR A 67 2.52 4.80 15.84
CA THR A 67 1.70 5.72 16.64
C THR A 67 0.22 5.29 16.61
N HIS A 68 -0.69 6.15 17.10
CA HIS A 68 -2.14 5.94 17.01
C HIS A 68 -2.68 4.64 17.64
N GLY A 69 -1.99 4.15 18.68
CA GLY A 69 -2.39 2.95 19.42
C GLY A 69 -2.13 1.64 18.67
N CYS A 70 -1.35 1.66 17.59
CA CYS A 70 -0.82 0.44 16.98
C CYS A 70 0.08 -0.32 17.97
N THR A 71 0.15 -1.63 17.81
CA THR A 71 0.86 -2.54 18.71
C THR A 71 1.89 -3.37 17.95
N THR A 72 1.46 -4.47 17.34
CA THR A 72 2.34 -5.42 16.63
C THR A 72 2.34 -5.20 15.13
N GLY A 73 1.46 -4.34 14.61
CA GLY A 73 1.36 -4.03 13.19
C GLY A 73 0.40 -4.93 12.40
N ILE A 74 0.22 -6.19 12.80
CA ILE A 74 -0.50 -7.18 11.98
C ILE A 74 -2.03 -7.19 12.16
N SER A 75 -2.53 -6.63 13.26
CA SER A 75 -3.97 -6.64 13.54
C SER A 75 -4.76 -5.91 12.44
N ALA A 76 -6.06 -6.21 12.29
CA ALA A 76 -6.90 -5.49 11.34
C ALA A 76 -6.96 -3.98 11.66
N TYR A 77 -6.92 -3.63 12.95
CA TYR A 77 -6.83 -2.24 13.41
C TYR A 77 -5.49 -1.60 13.03
N ASP A 78 -4.38 -2.26 13.34
CA ASP A 78 -3.03 -1.74 13.12
C ASP A 78 -2.77 -1.51 11.63
N ARG A 79 -3.16 -2.45 10.77
CA ARG A 79 -3.06 -2.28 9.32
C ARG A 79 -4.01 -1.22 8.78
N ALA A 80 -5.23 -1.09 9.32
CA ALA A 80 -6.12 0.01 8.93
C ALA A 80 -5.51 1.37 9.27
N GLN A 81 -4.95 1.54 10.47
CA GLN A 81 -4.27 2.79 10.86
C GLN A 81 -3.03 3.05 10.01
N THR A 82 -2.25 2.01 9.70
CA THR A 82 -1.08 2.11 8.83
C THR A 82 -1.46 2.54 7.42
N ILE A 83 -2.50 1.93 6.84
CA ILE A 83 -3.01 2.31 5.50
C ILE A 83 -3.56 3.75 5.52
N LEU A 84 -4.28 4.16 6.56
CA LEU A 84 -4.75 5.54 6.71
C LEU A 84 -3.60 6.54 6.81
N ALA A 85 -2.54 6.21 7.54
CA ALA A 85 -1.38 7.10 7.69
C ALA A 85 -0.68 7.34 6.33
N LEU A 86 -0.71 6.38 5.41
CA LEU A 86 -0.20 6.59 4.05
C LEU A 86 -0.94 7.69 3.28
N THR A 87 -2.18 8.05 3.66
CA THR A 87 -2.96 9.11 2.99
C THR A 87 -2.87 10.47 3.68
N ARG A 88 -2.31 10.55 4.89
CA ARG A 88 -2.35 11.75 5.74
C ARG A 88 -1.17 12.69 5.46
N HIS A 89 -1.45 13.94 5.14
CA HIS A 89 -0.43 14.94 4.82
C HIS A 89 0.56 15.22 5.95
N ASP A 90 0.14 15.04 7.20
CA ASP A 90 0.94 15.28 8.41
C ASP A 90 1.73 14.04 8.88
N THR A 91 1.59 12.89 8.21
CA THR A 91 2.39 11.70 8.53
C THR A 91 3.81 11.88 8.01
N ALA A 92 4.77 11.75 8.93
CA ALA A 92 6.19 11.87 8.64
C ALA A 92 6.84 10.49 8.43
N PRO A 93 7.98 10.40 7.73
CA PRO A 93 8.70 9.14 7.54
C PRO A 93 8.97 8.38 8.85
N GLU A 94 9.31 9.08 9.92
CA GLU A 94 9.61 8.53 11.25
C GLU A 94 8.40 7.90 11.97
N ASP A 95 7.18 8.18 11.53
CA ASP A 95 5.98 7.55 12.08
C ASP A 95 5.87 6.06 11.69
N PHE A 96 6.65 5.62 10.69
CA PHE A 96 6.65 4.25 10.19
C PHE A 96 7.84 3.41 10.69
N GLY A 97 7.54 2.24 11.24
CA GLY A 97 8.48 1.15 11.43
C GLY A 97 8.78 0.49 10.09
N ARG A 98 10.05 0.10 9.87
CA ARG A 98 10.53 -0.56 8.65
C ARG A 98 11.45 -1.73 9.08
N PRO A 99 11.16 -3.01 8.75
CA PRO A 99 9.99 -3.50 8.02
C PRO A 99 8.69 -3.45 8.85
N GLY A 100 7.57 -3.76 8.20
CA GLY A 100 6.25 -3.97 8.84
C GLY A 100 5.32 -4.88 8.03
N HIS A 101 4.00 -4.75 8.23
CA HIS A 101 2.98 -5.68 7.73
C HIS A 101 2.04 -5.09 6.66
N VAL A 102 2.18 -3.80 6.32
CA VAL A 102 1.56 -3.20 5.13
C VAL A 102 2.61 -3.06 4.03
N PHE A 103 2.23 -3.35 2.78
CA PHE A 103 3.13 -3.40 1.64
C PHE A 103 2.79 -2.30 0.63
N PRO A 104 3.40 -1.10 0.72
CA PRO A 104 3.18 -0.08 -0.27
C PRO A 104 3.74 -0.49 -1.64
N LEU A 105 3.00 -0.14 -2.69
CA LEU A 105 3.38 -0.37 -4.08
C LEU A 105 3.51 0.97 -4.78
N ARG A 106 4.70 1.27 -5.31
CA ARG A 106 4.94 2.55 -5.99
C ARG A 106 4.43 2.50 -7.43
N ALA A 107 3.30 3.14 -7.70
CA ALA A 107 2.72 3.20 -9.03
C ALA A 107 3.60 3.99 -10.00
N MET A 108 3.63 3.56 -11.26
CA MET A 108 4.31 4.30 -12.32
C MET A 108 3.57 5.61 -12.67
N ASN A 109 4.34 6.67 -12.94
CA ASN A 109 3.78 7.90 -13.49
C ASN A 109 3.05 7.63 -14.81
N LYS A 110 1.95 8.36 -15.03
CA LYS A 110 0.98 8.17 -16.13
C LYS A 110 0.11 6.91 -16.04
N GLY A 111 0.07 6.25 -14.88
CA GLY A 111 -0.98 5.29 -14.52
C GLY A 111 -1.10 4.11 -15.49
N VAL A 112 -2.33 3.66 -15.74
CA VAL A 112 -2.60 2.47 -16.56
C VAL A 112 -2.13 2.60 -18.01
N LEU A 113 -2.00 3.84 -18.51
CA LEU A 113 -1.45 4.10 -19.85
C LEU A 113 0.05 3.77 -19.93
N ARG A 114 0.78 3.82 -18.80
CA ARG A 114 2.19 3.43 -18.72
C ARG A 114 2.36 1.96 -18.37
N ARG A 115 1.60 1.46 -17.39
CA ARG A 115 1.59 0.06 -16.95
C ARG A 115 0.17 -0.32 -16.55
N ALA A 116 -0.52 -1.13 -17.33
CA ALA A 116 -1.91 -1.50 -17.03
C ALA A 116 -2.08 -2.56 -15.90
N GLY A 117 -1.40 -2.42 -14.75
CA GLY A 117 -1.51 -3.33 -13.59
C GLY A 117 -2.49 -2.83 -12.53
N HIS A 118 -2.82 -3.68 -11.54
CA HIS A 118 -3.72 -3.32 -10.43
C HIS A 118 -3.18 -2.17 -9.57
N THR A 119 -1.86 -2.07 -9.41
CA THR A 119 -1.19 -0.94 -8.74
C THR A 119 -1.57 0.39 -9.39
N GLU A 120 -1.38 0.50 -10.70
CA GLU A 120 -1.70 1.72 -11.44
C GLU A 120 -3.20 1.98 -11.51
N ALA A 121 -4.01 0.94 -11.73
CA ALA A 121 -5.46 1.07 -11.77
C ALA A 121 -6.03 1.62 -10.45
N THR A 122 -5.53 1.13 -9.31
CA THR A 122 -5.96 1.61 -7.99
C THR A 122 -5.66 3.09 -7.79
N VAL A 123 -4.46 3.54 -8.15
CA VAL A 123 -4.09 4.96 -8.04
C VAL A 123 -4.89 5.84 -9.00
N ASP A 124 -5.15 5.36 -10.22
CA ASP A 124 -5.98 6.10 -11.17
C ASP A 124 -7.43 6.20 -10.70
N PHE A 125 -8.01 5.13 -10.15
CA PHE A 125 -9.35 5.19 -9.55
C PHE A 125 -9.44 6.16 -8.38
N ALA A 126 -8.40 6.26 -7.54
CA ALA A 126 -8.36 7.20 -6.43
C ALA A 126 -8.26 8.68 -6.85
N ARG A 127 -7.92 8.97 -8.11
CA ARG A 127 -7.83 10.33 -8.66
C ARG A 127 -9.10 10.82 -9.36
N LEU A 128 -10.01 9.91 -9.73
CA LEU A 128 -11.25 10.21 -10.45
C LEU A 128 -12.33 10.73 -9.50
#